data_AF-A0AB73K894-F1
#
_entry.id   AF-A0AB73K894-F1
#
_cell.length_a   1.000
_cell.length_b   1.000
_cell.length_c   1.000
_cell.angle_alpha   90.00
_cell.angle_beta   90.00
_cell.angle_gamma   90.00
#
_symmetry.space_group_name_H-M   'P 1'
#
loop_
_entity.id
_entity.type
_entity.pdbx_description
1 polymer ?
#
loop_
_entity_poly.entity_id
_entity_poly.type
_entity_poly.pdbx_seq_one_letter_code
_entity_poly.pdbx_strand_id
1 'polypeptide(L)'
;MPPGVFTRAVGIRAAVVASAHLKANKLDLGLDMGDRAVNILGRVRSTRAHDYLRALNRELQPWSKEPKVSSFLHRSAASSTAPNRSSPPPDGTELSCGGAARLPA
;
A
#
# COMPACT_ATOMS: atom_id res chain seq x y z
N MET A 1 -0.83 22.65 8.05
CA MET A 1 -0.31 21.37 7.53
C MET A 1 -1.46 20.62 6.86
N PRO A 2 -1.34 20.08 5.64
CA PRO A 2 -2.48 19.49 4.93
C PRO A 2 -2.84 18.12 5.53
N PRO A 3 -4.08 17.89 5.99
CA PRO A 3 -4.48 16.66 6.67
C PRO A 3 -4.37 15.40 5.80
N GLY A 4 -4.37 15.53 4.47
CA GLY A 4 -4.25 14.39 3.54
C GLY A 4 -2.84 13.78 3.43
N VAL A 5 -1.80 14.50 3.83
CA VAL A 5 -0.40 14.01 3.72
C VAL A 5 -0.11 12.93 4.77
N PHE A 6 -0.62 13.10 5.99
CA PHE A 6 -0.50 12.11 7.06
C PHE A 6 -1.28 10.84 6.73
N THR A 7 -2.50 10.97 6.18
CA THR A 7 -3.33 9.86 5.72
C THR A 7 -2.61 9.01 4.67
N ARG A 8 -1.91 9.64 3.73
CA ARG A 8 -1.11 8.94 2.71
C ARG A 8 0.08 8.20 3.34
N ALA A 9 0.85 8.86 4.22
CA ALA A 9 2.03 8.25 4.84
C ALA A 9 1.68 7.07 5.76
N VAL A 10 0.60 7.19 6.55
CA VAL A 10 0.11 6.14 7.43
C VAL A 10 -0.39 4.93 6.63
N GLY A 11 -1.14 5.16 5.54
CA GLY A 11 -1.61 4.07 4.68
C GLY A 11 -0.48 3.32 3.99
N ILE A 12 0.56 4.01 3.51
CA ILE A 12 1.74 3.37 2.91
C ILE A 12 2.49 2.54 3.96
N ARG A 13 2.72 3.08 5.16
CA ARG A 13 3.38 2.34 6.24
C ARG A 13 2.60 1.09 6.63
N ALA A 14 1.27 1.18 6.72
CA ALA A 14 0.42 0.04 7.02
C ALA A 14 0.56 -1.08 5.96
N ALA A 15 0.63 -0.73 4.66
CA ALA A 15 0.87 -1.69 3.59
C ALA A 15 2.24 -2.38 3.70
N VAL A 16 3.31 -1.62 4.00
CA VAL A 16 4.67 -2.17 4.18
C VAL A 16 4.74 -3.10 5.39
N VAL A 17 4.11 -2.71 6.51
CA VAL A 17 4.06 -3.54 7.73
C VAL A 17 3.23 -4.81 7.50
N ALA A 18 2.13 -4.70 6.76
CA ALA A 18 1.34 -5.86 6.36
C ALA A 18 2.19 -6.86 5.57
N SER A 19 2.92 -6.41 4.56
CA SER A 19 3.90 -7.20 3.80
C SER A 19 4.95 -7.87 4.67
N ALA A 20 5.50 -7.17 5.66
CA ALA A 20 6.45 -7.74 6.61
C ALA A 20 5.83 -8.86 7.46
N HIS A 21 4.57 -8.71 7.88
CA HIS A 21 3.85 -9.75 8.61
C HIS A 21 3.54 -10.98 7.76
N LEU A 22 3.25 -10.81 6.47
CA LEU A 22 3.07 -11.92 5.53
C LEU A 22 4.36 -12.73 5.35
N LYS A 23 5.50 -12.05 5.23
CA LYS A 23 6.82 -12.70 5.19
C LYS A 23 7.16 -13.44 6.49
N ALA A 24 6.63 -12.97 7.62
CA ALA A 24 6.75 -13.63 8.92
C ALA A 24 5.72 -14.76 9.15
N ASN A 25 4.96 -15.16 8.13
CA ASN A 25 3.87 -16.14 8.20
C ASN A 25 2.76 -15.77 9.22
N LYS A 26 2.63 -14.48 9.54
CA LYS A 26 1.63 -13.91 10.45
C LYS A 26 0.47 -13.33 9.65
N LEU A 27 -0.30 -14.21 9.02
CA LEU A 27 -1.35 -13.83 8.07
C LEU A 27 -2.44 -12.93 8.69
N ASP A 28 -3.00 -13.29 9.85
CA ASP A 28 -4.08 -12.52 10.48
C ASP A 28 -3.64 -11.07 10.79
N LEU A 29 -2.38 -10.89 11.25
CA LEU A 29 -1.81 -9.56 11.50
C LEU A 29 -1.54 -8.79 10.20
N GLY A 30 -1.09 -9.48 9.15
CA GLY A 30 -0.94 -8.89 7.82
C GLY A 30 -2.27 -8.41 7.26
N LEU A 31 -3.35 -9.16 7.48
CA LEU A 31 -4.70 -8.81 7.02
C LEU A 31 -5.31 -7.63 7.80
N ASP A 32 -5.15 -7.56 9.13
CA ASP A 32 -5.65 -6.40 9.90
C ASP A 32 -4.99 -5.09 9.43
N MET A 33 -3.66 -5.13 9.27
CA MET A 33 -2.89 -3.98 8.78
C MET A 33 -3.23 -3.65 7.32
N GLY A 34 -3.45 -4.67 6.48
CA GLY A 34 -3.88 -4.51 5.10
C GLY A 34 -5.27 -3.88 4.98
N ASP A 35 -6.24 -4.30 5.81
CA ASP A 35 -7.60 -3.75 5.80
C ASP A 35 -7.60 -2.27 6.18
N ARG A 36 -6.79 -1.93 7.19
CA ARG A 36 -6.54 -0.55 7.59
C ARG A 36 -5.91 0.27 6.46
N ALA A 37 -4.94 -0.31 5.73
CA ALA A 37 -4.33 0.33 4.56
C ALA A 37 -5.35 0.57 3.43
N VAL A 38 -6.21 -0.39 3.11
CA VAL A 38 -7.27 -0.27 2.09
C VAL A 38 -8.29 0.80 2.47
N ASN A 39 -8.73 0.83 3.73
CA ASN A 39 -9.71 1.81 4.20
C ASN A 39 -9.15 3.25 4.15
N ILE A 40 -7.86 3.42 4.45
CA ILE A 40 -7.17 4.71 4.41
C ILE A 40 -6.88 5.12 2.96
N LEU A 41 -6.21 4.27 2.19
CA LEU A 41 -5.75 4.58 0.83
C LEU A 41 -6.89 4.58 -0.20
N GLY A 42 -7.98 3.83 0.04
CA GLY A 42 -9.19 3.86 -0.79
C GLY A 42 -9.90 5.23 -0.79
N ARG A 43 -9.70 6.04 0.26
CA ARG A 43 -10.22 7.42 0.34
C ARG A 43 -9.30 8.45 -0.30
N VAL A 44 -8.07 8.08 -0.65
CA VAL A 44 -7.08 8.98 -1.24
C VAL A 44 -7.12 8.87 -2.76
N ARG A 45 -7.38 9.98 -3.46
CA ARG A 45 -7.28 10.05 -4.93
C ARG A 45 -5.81 10.14 -5.36
N SER A 46 -5.09 9.03 -5.29
CA SER A 46 -3.65 8.99 -5.58
C SER A 46 -3.23 7.66 -6.21
N THR A 47 -2.82 7.71 -7.47
CA THR A 47 -2.31 6.54 -8.21
C THR A 47 -1.16 5.85 -7.48
N ARG A 48 -0.17 6.62 -6.99
CA ARG A 48 0.97 6.08 -6.24
C ARG A 48 0.57 5.35 -4.95
N ALA A 49 -0.55 5.74 -4.34
CA ALA A 49 -1.03 5.07 -3.13
C ALA A 49 -1.66 3.73 -3.46
N HIS A 50 -2.43 3.67 -4.54
CA HIS A 50 -3.05 2.43 -5.03
C HIS A 50 -2.00 1.44 -5.56
N ASP A 51 -0.84 1.89 -6.01
CA ASP A 51 0.27 0.99 -6.37
C ASP A 51 0.80 0.18 -5.17
N TYR A 52 0.84 0.76 -3.97
CA TYR A 52 1.21 0.01 -2.76
C TYR A 52 0.16 -1.05 -2.39
N LEU A 53 -1.14 -0.77 -2.63
CA LEU A 53 -2.19 -1.77 -2.46
C LEU A 53 -2.05 -2.91 -3.48
N ARG A 54 -1.68 -2.60 -4.73
CA ARG A 54 -1.40 -3.63 -5.74
C ARG A 54 -0.18 -4.48 -5.38
N ALA A 55 0.87 -3.88 -4.87
CA ALA A 55 2.05 -4.61 -4.40
C ALA A 55 1.70 -5.56 -3.25
N LEU A 56 0.92 -5.08 -2.26
CA LEU A 56 0.42 -5.90 -1.16
C LEU A 56 -0.46 -7.06 -1.67
N ASN A 57 -1.36 -6.79 -2.63
CA ASN A 57 -2.21 -7.82 -3.23
C ASN A 57 -1.40 -8.89 -3.97
N ARG A 58 -0.30 -8.52 -4.62
CA ARG A 58 0.62 -9.47 -5.26
C ARG A 58 1.31 -10.35 -4.24
N GLU A 59 1.77 -9.77 -3.12
CA GLU A 59 2.34 -10.56 -2.03
C GLU A 59 1.30 -11.50 -1.41
N LEU A 60 0.01 -11.13 -1.38
CA LEU A 60 -1.07 -11.98 -0.86
C LEU A 60 -1.56 -13.10 -1.80
N GLN A 61 -1.17 -13.09 -3.09
CA GLN A 61 -1.60 -14.10 -4.07
C GLN A 61 -1.31 -15.57 -3.66
N PRO A 62 -0.16 -15.91 -3.06
CA PRO A 62 0.12 -17.28 -2.60
C PRO A 62 -0.87 -17.79 -1.56
N TRP A 63 -1.44 -16.88 -0.77
CA TRP A 63 -2.44 -17.16 0.26
C TRP A 63 -3.89 -17.00 -0.24
N SER A 64 -4.11 -16.83 -1.54
CA SER A 64 -5.44 -16.67 -2.15
C SER A 64 -6.42 -17.83 -1.86
N LYS A 65 -5.88 -19.02 -1.50
CA LYS A 65 -6.68 -20.18 -1.07
C LYS A 65 -7.39 -19.95 0.27
N GLU A 66 -6.94 -19.00 1.08
CA GLU A 66 -7.61 -18.67 2.33
C GLU A 66 -8.78 -17.70 2.06
N PRO A 67 -9.99 -18.03 2.55
CA PRO A 67 -11.18 -17.24 2.28
C PRO A 67 -11.09 -15.80 2.81
N LYS A 68 -10.34 -15.59 3.91
CA LYS A 68 -10.06 -14.25 4.45
C LYS A 68 -9.25 -13.39 3.46
N VAL A 69 -8.24 -13.99 2.84
CA VAL A 69 -7.37 -13.32 1.86
C VAL A 69 -8.11 -13.06 0.56
N SER A 70 -8.88 -14.03 0.06
CA SER A 70 -9.72 -13.85 -1.13
C SER A 70 -10.71 -12.70 -0.97
N SER A 71 -11.38 -12.62 0.19
CA SER A 71 -12.29 -11.51 0.52
C SER A 71 -11.57 -10.15 0.54
N PHE A 72 -10.36 -10.12 1.08
CA PHE A 72 -9.52 -8.92 1.10
C PHE A 72 -9.08 -8.49 -0.31
N LEU A 73 -8.63 -9.43 -1.14
CA LEU A 73 -8.23 -9.18 -2.53
C LEU A 73 -9.40 -8.64 -3.35
N HIS A 74 -10.62 -9.16 -3.12
CA HIS A 74 -11.82 -8.68 -3.79
C HIS A 74 -12.16 -7.22 -3.41
N ARG A 75 -12.11 -6.88 -2.10
CA ARG A 75 -12.36 -5.52 -1.62
C ARG A 75 -11.31 -4.51 -2.10
N SER A 76 -10.04 -4.88 -2.03
CA SER A 76 -8.94 -4.02 -2.47
C SER A 76 -8.96 -3.81 -3.99
N ALA A 77 -9.29 -4.83 -4.78
CA ALA A 77 -9.48 -4.71 -6.22
C ALA A 77 -10.58 -3.70 -6.57
N ALA A 78 -11.73 -3.75 -5.88
CA ALA A 78 -12.82 -2.80 -6.08
C ALA A 78 -12.40 -1.33 -5.84
N SER A 79 -11.44 -1.09 -4.93
CA SER A 79 -10.90 0.25 -4.66
C SER A 79 -9.87 0.74 -5.70
N SER A 80 -9.31 -0.17 -6.51
CA SER A 80 -8.17 0.09 -7.40
C SER A 80 -8.53 0.01 -8.90
N THR A 81 -9.80 -0.08 -9.28
CA THR A 81 -10.28 -0.18 -10.68
C THR A 81 -10.07 1.12 -11.48
N ALA A 82 -8.84 1.60 -11.54
CA ALA A 82 -8.33 2.54 -12.52
C ALA A 82 -7.21 1.83 -13.31
N PRO A 83 -7.33 1.65 -14.62
CA PRO A 83 -6.30 1.00 -15.43
C PRO A 83 -5.09 1.93 -15.50
N ASN A 84 -3.91 1.50 -15.08
CA ASN A 84 -2.67 2.21 -15.45
C ASN A 84 -1.59 1.22 -15.88
N ARG A 85 -1.21 1.34 -17.16
CA ARG A 85 0.01 0.79 -17.74
C ARG A 85 1.17 1.58 -17.12
N SER A 86 2.28 0.92 -16.83
CA SER A 86 3.53 1.54 -16.36
C SER A 86 3.55 1.86 -14.86
N SER A 87 4.12 0.93 -14.07
CA SER A 87 5.17 1.27 -13.08
C SER A 87 5.90 -0.01 -12.63
N PRO A 88 7.26 -0.01 -12.64
CA PRO A 88 8.11 -1.11 -12.15
C PRO A 88 8.04 -1.24 -10.60
N PRO A 89 8.50 -2.37 -10.02
CA PRO A 89 8.36 -2.66 -8.59
C PRO A 89 9.04 -1.60 -7.70
N PRO A 90 8.57 -1.41 -6.46
CA PRO A 90 9.27 -0.58 -5.49
C PRO A 90 10.54 -1.31 -5.04
N ASP A 91 11.67 -0.97 -5.63
CA ASP A 91 12.97 -1.24 -5.02
C ASP A 91 13.01 -0.56 -3.64
N GLY A 92 13.28 -1.38 -2.62
CA GLY A 92 13.31 -0.97 -1.22
C GLY A 92 14.56 -0.17 -0.89
N THR A 93 14.67 1.06 -1.39
CA THR A 93 15.63 2.10 -0.94
C THR A 93 15.13 3.39 -1.59
N GLU A 94 14.64 4.41 -0.90
CA GLU A 94 15.36 5.27 0.01
C GLU A 94 14.34 6.01 0.92
N LEU A 95 14.49 5.82 2.23
CA LEU A 95 14.22 6.91 3.16
C LEU A 95 15.37 7.92 3.01
N SER A 96 15.25 8.87 2.08
CA SER A 96 16.09 10.08 2.09
C SER A 96 15.22 11.26 2.53
N CYS A 97 15.21 11.49 3.84
CA CYS A 97 14.85 12.77 4.42
C CYS A 97 16.01 13.73 4.15
N GLY A 98 15.84 14.68 3.24
CA GLY A 98 16.87 15.67 2.94
C GLY A 98 16.31 16.79 2.09
N GLY A 99 15.66 17.74 2.75
CA GLY A 99 15.24 18.98 2.11
C GLY A 99 16.46 19.86 1.77
N ALA A 100 16.46 20.43 0.58
CA ALA A 100 17.17 21.68 0.30
C ALA A 100 16.44 22.42 -0.82
N ALA A 101 15.64 23.40 -0.42
CA ALA A 101 15.17 24.46 -1.30
C ALA A 101 16.27 25.52 -1.46
N ARG A 102 16.54 25.97 -2.70
CA ARG A 102 16.94 27.33 -3.14
C ARG A 102 17.53 27.27 -4.56
N LEU A 103 16.79 27.75 -5.58
CA LEU A 103 16.77 29.11 -6.18
C LEU A 103 17.84 29.29 -7.27
N PRO A 104 17.46 29.67 -8.51
CA PRO A 104 18.41 29.98 -9.58
C PRO A 104 18.93 31.43 -9.51
N ALA A 105 20.14 31.64 -10.01
CA ALA A 105 20.66 32.93 -10.44
C ALA A 105 20.94 32.86 -11.95
#